data_AF-A0A959C9W7-F1
#
_entry.id   AF-A0A959C9W7-F1
#
_cell.length_a   1.000
_cell.length_b   1.000
_cell.length_c   1.000
_cell.angle_alpha   90.00
_cell.angle_beta   90.00
_cell.angle_gamma   90.00
#
_symmetry.space_group_name_H-M   'P 1'
#
loop_
_entity.id
_entity.type
_entity.pdbx_description
1 polymer ?
#
loop_
_entity_poly.entity_id
_entity_poly.type
_entity_poly.pdbx_seq_one_letter_code
_entity_poly.pdbx_strand_id
1 'polypeptide(L)' 'MQFVTLTTDFGTQDFYTGALKGALLRRHPALAVVDISHHIKPFDIVQG' A
#
# COMPACT_ATOMS: atom_id res chain seq x y z
N MET A 1 15.95 -7.93 -7.95
CA MET A 1 15.34 -7.29 -6.75
C MET A 1 13.83 -7.35 -6.93
N GLN A 2 13.10 -7.93 -6.00
CA GLN A 2 11.63 -8.05 -6.10
C GLN A 2 10.98 -6.84 -5.40
N PHE A 3 9.94 -6.29 -6.03
CA PHE A 3 9.19 -5.18 -5.47
C PHE A 3 7.70 -5.39 -5.69
N VAL A 4 6.91 -4.73 -4.85
CA VAL A 4 5.45 -4.65 -4.97
C VAL A 4 5.04 -3.19 -4.97
N THR A 5 4.08 -2.85 -5.82
CA THR A 5 3.48 -1.51 -5.83
C THR A 5 2.17 -1.51 -5.05
N LEU A 6 1.89 -0.42 -4.31
CA LEU A 6 0.63 -0.25 -3.59
C LEU A 6 -0.20 0.89 -4.18
N THR A 7 -1.43 0.55 -4.57
CA THR A 7 -2.51 1.49 -4.87
C THR A 7 -3.68 1.17 -3.95
N THR A 8 -4.11 2.11 -3.12
CA THR A 8 -5.20 1.90 -2.14
C THR A 8 -6.06 3.16 -1.97
N ASP A 9 -7.25 3.00 -1.42
CA ASP A 9 -8.15 4.08 -0.98
C ASP A 9 -8.11 4.33 0.55
N PHE A 10 -7.11 3.77 1.24
CA PHE A 10 -6.97 3.86 2.71
C PHE A 10 -6.64 5.26 3.25
N GLY A 11 -6.16 6.17 2.40
CA GLY A 11 -5.58 7.42 2.83
C GLY A 11 -4.25 7.25 3.55
N THR A 12 -3.77 8.36 4.11
CA THR A 12 -2.51 8.47 4.85
C THR A 12 -2.70 8.99 6.27
N GLN A 13 -3.95 9.22 6.69
CA GLN A 13 -4.30 9.80 7.98
C GLN A 13 -4.30 8.78 9.13
N ASP A 14 -4.36 7.49 8.81
CA ASP A 14 -4.48 6.41 9.79
C ASP A 14 -3.48 5.26 9.51
N PHE A 15 -3.45 4.25 10.39
CA PHE A 15 -2.41 3.23 10.42
C PHE A 15 -2.49 2.17 9.31
N TYR A 16 -3.57 2.09 8.53
CA TYR A 16 -3.83 0.98 7.61
C TYR A 16 -2.67 0.73 6.62
N THR A 17 -2.18 1.78 5.97
CA THR A 17 -1.04 1.71 5.03
C THR A 17 0.22 1.21 5.74
N GLY A 18 0.48 1.67 6.96
CA GLY A 18 1.61 1.22 7.77
C GLY A 18 1.50 -0.25 8.18
N ALA A 19 0.31 -0.69 8.60
CA ALA A 19 0.04 -2.08 8.98
C ALA A 19 0.21 -3.04 7.80
N LEU A 20 -0.29 -2.68 6.61
CA LEU A 20 -0.11 -3.46 5.40
C LEU A 20 1.37 -3.62 5.04
N LYS A 21 2.13 -2.52 5.02
CA LYS A 21 3.58 -2.55 4.75
C LYS A 21 4.33 -3.40 5.77
N GLY A 22 4.02 -3.24 7.05
CA GLY A 22 4.61 -4.04 8.12
C GLY A 22 4.34 -5.53 7.94
N ALA A 23 3.12 -5.92 7.56
CA ALA A 23 2.78 -7.31 7.30
C ALA A 23 3.57 -7.91 6.12
N LEU A 24 3.72 -7.14 5.03
CA LEU A 24 4.51 -7.53 3.85
C LEU A 24 5.99 -7.71 4.20
N LEU A 25 6.59 -6.72 4.87
CA LEU A 25 8.00 -6.74 5.26
C LEU A 25 8.29 -7.81 6.32
N ARG A 26 7.33 -8.12 7.21
CA ARG A 26 7.47 -9.25 8.16
C ARG A 26 7.56 -10.59 7.44
N ARG A 27 6.82 -10.78 6.34
CA ARG A 27 6.82 -12.02 5.55
C ARG A 27 8.06 -12.10 4.63
N HIS A 28 8.43 -10.98 4.03
CA HIS A 28 9.53 -10.86 3.07
C HIS A 28 10.38 -9.62 3.39
N PRO A 29 11.39 -9.73 4.28
CA PRO A 29 12.17 -8.58 4.75
C PRO A 29 12.95 -7.84 3.66
N ALA A 30 13.27 -8.51 2.56
CA ALA A 30 13.98 -7.92 1.42
C ALA A 30 13.05 -7.36 0.32
N LEU A 31 11.73 -7.38 0.54
CA LEU A 31 10.77 -6.86 -0.43
C LEU A 31 10.81 -5.33 -0.46
N ALA A 32 11.00 -4.75 -1.63
CA ALA A 32 10.81 -3.31 -1.81
C ALA A 32 9.32 -3.01 -1.98
N VAL A 33 8.77 -2.13 -1.15
CA VAL A 33 7.38 -1.68 -1.25
C VAL A 33 7.36 -0.26 -1.80
N VAL A 34 6.70 -0.05 -2.94
CA VAL A 34 6.65 1.22 -3.65
C VAL A 34 5.22 1.72 -3.70
N ASP A 35 4.94 2.90 -3.16
CA ASP A 35 3.59 3.46 -3.23
C ASP A 35 3.36 4.11 -4.59
N ILE A 36 2.22 3.80 -5.21
CA ILE A 36 1.70 4.57 -6.34
C ILE A 36 0.78 5.66 -5.78
N SER A 37 -0.25 5.28 -5.02
CA SER A 37 -1.14 6.23 -4.34
C SER A 37 -1.91 5.55 -3.23
N HIS A 38 -2.12 6.26 -2.13
CA HIS A 38 -3.09 5.90 -1.09
C HIS A 38 -4.31 6.83 -1.08
N HIS A 39 -4.43 7.71 -2.07
CA HIS A 39 -5.45 8.75 -2.14
C HIS A 39 -6.50 8.46 -3.23
N ILE A 40 -6.73 7.18 -3.54
CA ILE A 40 -7.87 6.78 -4.37
C ILE A 40 -9.14 7.13 -3.60
N LYS A 41 -10.14 7.66 -4.31
CA LYS A 41 -11.44 7.95 -3.73
C LYS A 41 -12.05 6.64 -3.23
N PRO A 42 -12.54 6.58 -1.98
CA PRO A 42 -13.09 5.35 -1.43
C PRO A 42 -14.13 4.71 -2.35
N PHE A 43 -13.92 3.42 -2.63
CA PHE A 43 -14.80 2.58 -3.47
C PHE A 43 -14.90 2.96 -4.96
N ASP A 44 -14.04 3.85 -5.47
CA ASP A 44 -14.03 4.26 -6.88
C ASP A 44 -13.09 3.37 -7.72
N ILE A 45 -13.65 2.28 -8.26
CA ILE A 45 -12.91 1.30 -9.08
C ILE A 45 -12.51 1.82 -10.46
N VAL A 46 -13.03 2.97 -10.91
CA VAL A 46 -12.68 3.56 -12.20
C VAL A 46 -11.41 4.41 -12.06
N GLN A 47 -11.24 5.04 -10.90
CA GLN A 47 -10.03 5.79 -10.56
C GLN A 47 -8.85 4.86 -10.21
N GLY A 48 -9.12 3.80 -9.43
CA GLY A 48 -8.11 2.86 -8.91
C GLY A 48 -7.64 1.84 -9.94
#